data_AF-A0A7J2V8J2-F1
#
_entry.id   AF-A0A7J2V8J2-F1
#
_cell.length_a   1.000
_cell.length_b   1.000
_cell.length_c   1.000
_cell.angle_alpha   90.00
_cell.angle_beta   90.00
_cell.angle_gamma   90.00
#
_symmetry.space_group_name_H-M   'P 1'
#
loop_
_entity.id
_entity.type
_entity.pdbx_description
1 polymer ?
#
loop_
_entity_poly.entity_id
_entity_poly.type
_entity_poly.pdbx_seq_one_letter_code
_entity_poly.pdbx_strand_id
1 'polypeptide(L)'
;MDESLHISSRGILKNKVFLVPLALLMVLLVTSYLILSQPRVSLGGKVKEIIVHYQDGETLTLNSSSPGFEKLLASIEDVLSHLYGLAVCVFTKQRVESVKNESTYVEVVLYKPYNLTYITQNGVYHEYTDRLVIILQAKGKSEEGRVYNTVGGEYWGCFAIFPTWPWFQNLLNTVIELRK
;
A
#
# COMPACT_ATOMS: atom_id res chain seq x y z
N MET A 1 -57.42 26.26 41.12
CA MET A 1 -57.55 24.80 41.01
C MET A 1 -56.66 24.39 39.86
N ASP A 2 -55.49 23.88 40.25
CA ASP A 2 -54.44 23.34 39.39
C ASP A 2 -54.89 22.03 38.74
N GLU A 3 -54.63 21.87 37.45
CA GLU A 3 -54.43 20.55 36.86
C GLU A 3 -53.16 20.59 36.01
N SER A 4 -52.15 19.87 36.52
CA SER A 4 -50.79 19.80 36.02
C SER A 4 -50.70 18.85 34.82
N LEU A 5 -50.21 19.39 33.71
CA LEU A 5 -49.81 18.63 32.52
C LEU A 5 -48.50 17.86 32.82
N HIS A 6 -48.63 16.67 33.40
CA HIS A 6 -47.53 15.72 33.51
C HIS A 6 -47.31 15.00 32.15
N ILE A 7 -46.64 15.68 31.22
CA ILE A 7 -46.12 15.03 30.01
C ILE A 7 -44.93 14.18 30.43
N SER A 8 -45.16 12.87 30.46
CA SER A 8 -44.21 11.81 30.77
C SER A 8 -42.94 11.91 29.92
N SER A 9 -41.83 12.34 30.52
CA SER A 9 -40.49 12.43 29.96
C SER A 9 -39.82 11.06 29.69
N ARG A 10 -40.57 9.95 29.76
CA ARG A 10 -40.05 8.58 29.61
C ARG A 10 -39.85 8.12 28.16
N GLY A 11 -40.29 8.89 27.17
CA GLY A 11 -40.19 8.52 25.74
C GLY A 11 -38.83 8.76 25.08
N ILE A 12 -38.01 9.68 25.61
CA ILE A 12 -36.77 10.12 24.92
C ILE A 12 -35.54 9.31 25.38
N LEU A 13 -35.60 8.68 26.56
CA LEU A 13 -34.45 7.94 27.11
C LEU A 13 -34.20 6.58 26.42
N LYS A 14 -35.18 6.02 25.69
CA LYS A 14 -35.05 4.73 24.99
C LYS A 14 -34.32 4.82 23.64
N ASN A 15 -34.18 6.01 23.05
CA ASN A 15 -33.54 6.18 21.73
C ASN A 15 -32.01 6.12 21.75
N LYS A 16 -31.36 6.48 22.85
CA LYS A 16 -29.89 6.45 22.95
C LYS A 16 -29.33 5.02 23.00
N VAL A 17 -30.08 4.09 23.59
CA VAL A 17 -29.68 2.67 23.71
C VAL A 17 -29.74 1.94 22.37
N PHE A 18 -30.58 2.40 21.42
CA PHE A 18 -30.62 1.86 20.05
C PHE A 18 -29.62 2.52 19.10
N LEU A 19 -29.25 3.79 19.34
CA LEU A 19 -28.26 4.50 18.53
C LEU A 19 -26.85 3.95 18.68
N VAL A 20 -26.46 3.54 19.89
CA VAL A 20 -25.13 2.98 20.17
C VAL A 20 -24.85 1.68 19.40
N PRO A 21 -25.70 0.64 19.44
CA PRO A 21 -25.47 -0.58 18.66
C PRO A 21 -25.61 -0.36 17.16
N LEU A 22 -26.46 0.58 16.71
CA LEU A 22 -26.56 0.94 15.29
C LEU A 22 -25.29 1.64 14.78
N ALA A 23 -24.74 2.56 15.57
CA ALA A 23 -23.46 3.20 15.26
C ALA A 23 -22.32 2.18 15.28
N LEU A 24 -22.30 1.24 16.24
CA LEU A 24 -21.31 0.17 16.30
C LEU A 24 -21.42 -0.77 15.09
N LEU A 25 -22.64 -1.12 14.67
CA LEU A 25 -22.91 -1.91 13.48
C LEU A 25 -22.47 -1.19 12.22
N MET A 26 -22.73 0.12 12.10
CA MET A 26 -22.26 0.93 10.99
C MET A 26 -20.74 1.02 10.96
N VAL A 27 -20.07 1.17 12.11
CA VAL A 27 -18.60 1.12 12.19
C VAL A 27 -18.08 -0.27 11.82
N LEU A 28 -18.75 -1.35 12.23
CA LEU A 28 -18.40 -2.72 11.83
C LEU A 28 -18.63 -2.97 10.35
N LEU A 29 -19.70 -2.43 9.77
CA LEU A 29 -20.00 -2.54 8.34
C LEU A 29 -19.05 -1.69 7.51
N VAL A 30 -18.70 -0.49 7.95
CA VAL A 30 -17.70 0.36 7.30
C VAL A 30 -16.31 -0.27 7.44
N THR A 31 -15.93 -0.77 8.61
CA THR A 31 -14.61 -1.43 8.77
C THR A 31 -14.57 -2.75 8.00
N SER A 32 -15.59 -3.59 8.05
CA SER A 32 -15.65 -4.82 7.25
C SER A 32 -15.71 -4.53 5.75
N TYR A 33 -16.45 -3.52 5.30
CA TYR A 33 -16.42 -3.07 3.91
C TYR A 33 -15.04 -2.55 3.51
N LEU A 34 -14.38 -1.77 4.38
CA LEU A 34 -13.01 -1.31 4.14
C LEU A 34 -11.98 -2.45 4.16
N ILE A 35 -12.24 -3.54 4.89
CA ILE A 35 -11.38 -4.73 4.96
C ILE A 35 -11.65 -5.69 3.78
N LEU A 36 -12.91 -5.90 3.39
CA LEU A 36 -13.29 -6.78 2.27
C LEU A 36 -13.13 -6.11 0.90
N SER A 37 -13.27 -4.78 0.84
CA SER A 37 -13.04 -4.00 -0.40
C SER A 37 -11.58 -3.63 -0.57
N GLN A 38 -10.65 -4.34 0.10
CA GLN A 38 -9.24 -4.28 -0.25
C GLN A 38 -8.95 -5.30 -1.35
N PRO A 39 -8.92 -4.89 -2.62
CA PRO A 39 -8.41 -5.74 -3.68
C PRO A 39 -6.92 -5.93 -3.41
N ARG A 40 -6.57 -7.16 -3.05
CA ARG A 40 -5.19 -7.55 -2.86
C ARG A 40 -4.52 -7.56 -4.23
N VAL A 41 -3.51 -6.71 -4.41
CA VAL A 41 -2.63 -6.85 -5.58
C VAL A 41 -1.88 -8.16 -5.41
N SER A 42 -2.35 -9.22 -6.08
CA SER A 42 -1.71 -10.53 -6.03
C SER A 42 -0.65 -10.63 -7.11
N LEU A 43 0.60 -10.56 -6.66
CA LEU A 43 1.80 -10.80 -7.43
C LEU A 43 2.09 -12.31 -7.48
N GLY A 44 1.97 -13.02 -6.36
CA GLY A 44 2.07 -14.49 -6.28
C GLY A 44 3.16 -15.11 -7.18
N GLY A 45 2.83 -16.21 -7.88
CA GLY A 45 3.73 -16.89 -8.82
C GLY A 45 4.12 -16.12 -10.09
N LYS A 46 3.80 -14.82 -10.19
CA LYS A 46 4.25 -13.95 -11.28
C LYS A 46 5.65 -13.40 -11.01
N VAL A 47 6.11 -13.41 -9.76
CA VAL A 47 7.41 -12.88 -9.34
C VAL A 47 8.52 -13.88 -9.65
N LYS A 48 9.51 -13.43 -10.41
CA LYS A 48 10.75 -14.15 -10.69
C LYS A 48 11.74 -13.97 -9.54
N GLU A 49 11.97 -12.73 -9.15
CA GLU A 49 12.91 -12.35 -8.11
C GLU A 49 12.55 -10.99 -7.51
N ILE A 50 12.96 -10.77 -6.27
CA ILE A 50 12.88 -9.49 -5.58
C ILE A 50 14.32 -9.05 -5.30
N ILE A 51 14.66 -7.83 -5.71
CA ILE A 51 15.99 -7.26 -5.53
C ILE A 51 15.86 -6.08 -4.57
N VAL A 52 16.56 -6.16 -3.45
CA VAL A 52 16.66 -5.07 -2.48
C VAL A 52 17.98 -4.34 -2.74
N HIS A 53 17.90 -3.04 -2.96
CA HIS A 53 19.06 -2.16 -3.06
C HIS A 53 19.13 -1.30 -1.80
N TYR A 54 20.28 -1.29 -1.14
CA TYR A 54 20.54 -0.46 0.04
C TYR A 54 21.31 0.81 -0.35
N GLN A 55 21.16 1.88 0.43
CA GLN A 55 21.81 3.18 0.18
C GLN A 55 23.35 3.13 0.13
N ASP A 56 23.98 2.13 0.74
CA ASP A 56 25.43 1.94 0.72
C ASP A 56 25.92 1.12 -0.50
N GLY A 57 25.02 0.77 -1.41
CA GLY A 57 25.32 0.05 -2.64
C GLY A 57 25.24 -1.47 -2.51
N GLU A 58 24.98 -2.00 -1.32
CA GLU A 58 24.72 -3.43 -1.16
C GLU A 58 23.41 -3.84 -1.84
N THR A 59 23.39 -5.04 -2.40
CA THR A 59 22.20 -5.61 -3.05
C THR A 59 21.92 -7.01 -2.55
N LEU A 60 20.65 -7.30 -2.25
CA LEU A 60 20.18 -8.63 -1.89
C LEU A 60 19.15 -9.09 -2.92
N THR A 61 19.39 -10.24 -3.55
CA THR A 61 18.45 -10.85 -4.48
C THR A 61 17.81 -12.08 -3.86
N LEU A 62 16.47 -12.09 -3.85
CA LEU A 62 15.64 -13.17 -3.32
C LEU A 62 14.81 -13.78 -4.44
N ASN A 63 14.76 -15.10 -4.50
CA ASN A 63 13.83 -15.84 -5.35
C ASN A 63 12.91 -16.71 -4.49
N SER A 64 12.00 -17.46 -5.11
CA SER A 64 11.02 -18.30 -4.40
C SER A 64 11.62 -19.35 -3.46
N SER A 65 12.90 -19.68 -3.61
CA SER A 65 13.61 -20.62 -2.73
C SER A 65 14.40 -19.93 -1.62
N SER A 66 14.54 -18.60 -1.67
CA SER A 66 15.29 -17.84 -0.68
C SER A 66 14.52 -17.70 0.65
N PRO A 67 15.18 -17.83 1.80
CA PRO A 67 14.54 -17.57 3.09
C PRO A 67 14.07 -16.10 3.15
N GLY A 68 12.85 -15.89 3.65
CA GLY A 68 12.27 -14.55 3.75
C GLY A 68 11.60 -14.02 2.48
N PHE A 69 11.69 -14.72 1.34
CA PHE A 69 11.02 -14.32 0.10
C PHE A 69 9.51 -14.13 0.28
N GLU A 70 8.82 -15.14 0.83
CA GLU A 70 7.36 -15.10 1.04
C GLU A 70 6.95 -13.97 2.00
N LYS A 71 7.74 -13.74 3.07
CA LYS A 71 7.48 -12.65 4.02
C LYS A 71 7.62 -11.28 3.34
N LEU A 72 8.68 -11.10 2.56
CA LEU A 72 8.90 -9.85 1.83
C LEU A 72 7.83 -9.63 0.75
N LEU A 73 7.51 -10.67 -0.03
CA LEU A 73 6.46 -10.63 -1.05
C LEU A 73 5.12 -10.24 -0.45
N ALA A 74 4.71 -10.89 0.65
CA ALA A 74 3.46 -10.55 1.34
C ALA A 74 3.45 -9.09 1.82
N SER A 75 4.56 -8.59 2.35
CA SER A 75 4.66 -7.19 2.77
C SER A 75 4.60 -6.20 1.61
N ILE A 76 5.11 -6.60 0.43
CA ILE A 76 4.99 -5.79 -0.79
C ILE A 76 3.56 -5.78 -1.30
N GLU A 77 2.89 -6.93 -1.38
CA GLU A 77 1.49 -7.03 -1.79
C GLU A 77 0.58 -6.20 -0.87
N ASP A 78 0.86 -6.18 0.43
CA ASP A 78 0.16 -5.33 1.39
C ASP A 78 0.35 -3.84 1.07
N VAL A 79 1.58 -3.39 0.80
CA VAL A 79 1.85 -2.00 0.36
C VAL A 79 1.12 -1.66 -0.94
N LEU A 80 1.14 -2.55 -1.93
CA LEU A 80 0.49 -2.32 -3.23
C LEU A 80 -1.04 -2.28 -3.14
N SER A 81 -1.62 -2.93 -2.14
CA SER A 81 -3.08 -2.92 -1.87
C SER A 81 -3.55 -1.61 -1.23
N HIS A 82 -2.61 -0.76 -0.82
CA HIS A 82 -2.85 0.48 -0.11
C HIS A 82 -2.25 1.69 -0.82
N LEU A 83 -2.07 1.62 -2.14
CA LEU A 83 -1.58 2.77 -2.89
C LEU A 83 -2.59 3.92 -2.84
N TYR A 84 -2.08 5.11 -2.54
CA TYR A 84 -2.76 6.36 -2.85
C TYR A 84 -2.68 6.57 -4.37
N GLY A 85 -3.70 7.22 -4.95
CA GLY A 85 -3.95 7.24 -6.40
C GLY A 85 -2.75 7.60 -7.29
N LEU A 86 -2.92 7.43 -8.59
CA LEU A 86 -1.88 7.69 -9.58
C LEU A 86 -1.30 9.10 -9.38
N ALA A 87 -0.06 9.16 -8.91
CA ALA A 87 0.70 10.39 -8.91
C ALA A 87 1.14 10.58 -10.36
N VAL A 88 0.27 11.22 -11.16
CA VAL A 88 0.62 11.64 -12.52
C VAL A 88 1.69 12.70 -12.38
N CYS A 89 2.95 12.27 -12.31
CA CYS A 89 4.07 13.13 -12.57
C CYS A 89 4.76 12.60 -13.82
N VAL A 90 5.11 13.52 -14.70
CA VAL A 90 5.97 13.22 -15.84
C VAL A 90 7.36 12.97 -15.28
N PHE A 91 7.77 11.70 -15.21
CA PHE A 91 9.11 11.31 -14.80
C PHE A 91 9.92 10.90 -16.02
N THR A 92 11.12 11.46 -16.15
CA THR A 92 12.12 10.93 -17.07
C THR A 92 12.86 9.78 -16.41
N LYS A 93 13.24 8.75 -17.16
CA LYS A 93 14.13 7.66 -16.70
C LYS A 93 15.33 8.18 -15.90
N GLN A 94 16.00 9.22 -16.40
CA GLN A 94 17.13 9.85 -15.74
C GLN A 94 16.83 10.31 -14.30
N ARG A 95 15.63 10.90 -14.09
CA ARG A 95 15.20 11.33 -12.75
C ARG A 95 14.98 10.14 -11.83
N VAL A 96 14.33 9.09 -12.30
CA VAL A 96 14.05 7.91 -11.46
C VAL A 96 15.35 7.18 -11.10
N GLU A 97 16.27 7.03 -12.04
CA GLU A 97 17.59 6.45 -11.76
C GLU A 97 18.40 7.32 -10.78
N SER A 98 18.31 8.65 -10.89
CA SER A 98 18.95 9.55 -9.90
C SER A 98 18.38 9.36 -8.50
N VAL A 99 17.07 9.13 -8.35
CA VAL A 99 16.44 8.84 -7.06
C VAL A 99 16.92 7.49 -6.54
N LYS A 100 16.91 6.45 -7.38
CA LYS A 100 17.35 5.09 -7.02
C LYS A 100 18.79 5.07 -6.48
N ASN A 101 19.71 5.79 -7.12
CA ASN A 101 21.13 5.82 -6.74
C ASN A 101 21.38 6.36 -5.32
N GLU A 102 20.44 7.11 -4.74
CA GLU A 102 20.55 7.69 -3.39
C GLU A 102 19.50 7.11 -2.42
N SER A 103 18.95 5.93 -2.74
CA SER A 103 17.81 5.35 -2.02
C SER A 103 18.01 3.90 -1.64
N THR A 104 17.33 3.49 -0.56
CA THR A 104 17.02 2.08 -0.30
C THR A 104 15.69 1.81 -1.01
N TYR A 105 15.66 0.82 -1.89
CA TYR A 105 14.48 0.49 -2.67
C TYR A 105 14.38 -1.01 -2.95
N VAL A 106 13.17 -1.43 -3.32
CA VAL A 106 12.90 -2.81 -3.71
C VAL A 106 12.45 -2.84 -5.15
N GLU A 107 13.05 -3.72 -5.95
CA GLU A 107 12.58 -4.07 -7.28
C GLU A 107 11.90 -5.43 -7.25
N VAL A 108 10.66 -5.52 -7.73
CA VAL A 108 9.98 -6.79 -7.97
C VAL A 108 10.05 -7.08 -9.45
N VAL A 109 10.74 -8.14 -9.82
CA VAL A 109 10.90 -8.57 -11.21
C VAL A 109 9.90 -9.67 -11.51
N LEU A 110 9.09 -9.48 -12.54
CA LEU A 110 8.10 -10.47 -12.97
C LEU A 110 8.69 -11.39 -14.05
N TYR A 111 8.16 -12.61 -14.17
CA TYR A 111 8.58 -13.57 -15.21
C TYR A 111 8.37 -13.06 -16.64
N LYS A 112 7.37 -12.20 -16.80
CA LYS A 112 6.99 -11.53 -18.04
C LYS A 112 6.19 -10.28 -17.67
N PRO A 113 5.91 -9.37 -18.61
CA PRO A 113 5.01 -8.28 -18.33
C PRO A 113 3.59 -8.79 -18.02
N TYR A 114 2.97 -8.24 -16.99
CA TYR A 114 1.58 -8.51 -16.60
C TYR A 114 0.78 -7.20 -16.57
N ASN A 115 -0.52 -7.30 -16.82
CA ASN A 115 -1.45 -6.22 -16.53
C ASN A 115 -1.89 -6.33 -15.07
N LEU A 116 -1.37 -5.47 -14.21
CA LEU A 116 -1.70 -5.43 -12.79
C LEU A 116 -2.85 -4.45 -12.56
N THR A 117 -3.78 -4.86 -11.71
CA THR A 117 -4.91 -4.02 -11.30
C THR A 117 -4.61 -3.42 -9.94
N TYR A 118 -4.50 -2.10 -9.89
CA TYR A 118 -4.38 -1.31 -8.67
C TYR A 118 -5.71 -0.66 -8.36
N ILE A 119 -6.21 -0.81 -7.16
CA ILE A 119 -7.38 -0.06 -6.72
C ILE A 119 -6.93 0.85 -5.61
N THR A 120 -7.15 2.12 -5.83
CA THR A 120 -6.70 3.20 -4.96
C THR A 120 -7.92 3.98 -4.50
N GLN A 121 -7.71 4.93 -3.60
CA GLN A 121 -8.77 5.87 -3.20
C GLN A 121 -9.35 6.67 -4.38
N ASN A 122 -8.58 6.84 -5.46
CA ASN A 122 -8.96 7.68 -6.60
C ASN A 122 -9.52 6.87 -7.79
N GLY A 123 -9.57 5.53 -7.69
CA GLY A 123 -10.10 4.67 -8.74
C GLY A 123 -9.31 3.38 -8.97
N VAL A 124 -9.73 2.65 -10.00
CA VAL A 124 -9.11 1.41 -10.47
C VAL A 124 -8.19 1.74 -11.65
N TYR A 125 -6.94 1.30 -11.57
CA TYR A 125 -5.91 1.47 -12.59
C TYR A 125 -5.43 0.11 -13.08
N HIS A 126 -5.17 0.02 -14.38
CA HIS A 126 -4.64 -1.17 -15.02
C HIS A 126 -3.31 -0.80 -15.65
N GLU A 127 -2.25 -1.44 -15.19
CA GLU A 127 -0.88 -1.05 -15.51
C GLU A 127 -0.14 -2.27 -16.05
N TYR A 128 0.33 -2.14 -17.29
CA TYR A 128 1.18 -3.14 -17.89
C TYR A 128 2.62 -2.95 -17.38
N THR A 129 3.18 -3.96 -16.72
CA THR A 129 4.47 -3.85 -16.03
C THR A 129 5.21 -5.18 -16.01
N ASP A 130 6.53 -5.15 -16.21
CA ASP A 130 7.44 -6.29 -16.01
C ASP A 130 8.27 -6.16 -14.73
N ARG A 131 8.33 -4.95 -14.16
CA ARG A 131 9.03 -4.68 -12.91
C ARG A 131 8.42 -3.51 -12.15
N LEU A 132 8.36 -3.68 -10.83
CA LEU A 132 7.90 -2.67 -9.88
C LEU A 132 9.10 -2.16 -9.10
N VAL A 133 9.16 -0.86 -8.82
CA VAL A 133 10.20 -0.26 -7.97
C VAL A 133 9.54 0.51 -6.84
N ILE A 134 9.83 0.14 -5.59
CA ILE A 134 9.29 0.79 -4.39
C ILE A 134 10.42 1.50 -3.65
N ILE A 135 10.36 2.83 -3.57
CA ILE A 135 11.34 3.63 -2.82
C ILE A 135 10.99 3.60 -1.34
N LEU A 136 11.88 3.03 -0.52
CA LEU A 136 11.64 2.84 0.91
C LEU A 136 12.28 3.94 1.76
N GLN A 137 13.51 4.34 1.43
CA GLN A 137 14.20 5.45 2.07
C GLN A 137 14.96 6.20 0.99
N ALA A 138 14.85 7.52 0.98
CA ALA A 138 15.50 8.36 -0.01
C ALA A 138 16.12 9.58 0.67
N LYS A 139 17.21 10.12 0.09
CA LYS A 139 17.79 11.38 0.55
C LYS A 139 16.77 12.52 0.54
N GLY A 140 15.91 12.56 -0.49
CA GLY A 140 14.74 13.44 -0.55
C GLY A 140 13.50 12.74 -0.01
N LYS A 141 13.04 13.11 1.19
CA LYS A 141 11.86 12.51 1.84
C LYS A 141 10.58 12.51 1.00
N SER A 142 10.47 13.40 0.01
CA SER A 142 9.34 13.44 -0.94
C SER A 142 9.30 12.29 -1.95
N GLU A 143 10.40 11.56 -2.07
CA GLU A 143 10.55 10.40 -2.95
C GLU A 143 10.28 9.08 -2.21
N GLU A 144 10.23 9.08 -0.87
CA GLU A 144 9.83 7.91 -0.08
C GLU A 144 8.37 7.56 -0.35
N GLY A 145 8.09 6.26 -0.48
CA GLY A 145 6.75 5.77 -0.78
C GLY A 145 6.36 5.88 -2.25
N ARG A 146 7.29 6.24 -3.15
CA ARG A 146 7.03 6.18 -4.60
C ARG A 146 7.08 4.73 -5.07
N VAL A 147 6.06 4.34 -5.85
CA VAL A 147 5.97 3.03 -6.50
C VAL A 147 5.92 3.22 -7.99
N TYR A 148 6.97 2.81 -8.70
CA TYR A 148 7.10 2.96 -10.14
C TYR A 148 6.84 1.65 -10.86
N ASN A 149 6.10 1.73 -11.96
CA ASN A 149 5.93 0.65 -12.92
C ASN A 149 6.89 0.81 -14.08
N THR A 150 7.44 -0.31 -14.53
CA THR A 150 8.36 -0.34 -15.67
C THR A 150 7.97 -1.39 -16.70
N VAL A 151 8.29 -1.11 -17.96
CA VAL A 151 8.23 -2.06 -19.08
C VAL A 151 9.49 -1.87 -19.90
N GLY A 152 10.30 -2.92 -20.05
CA GLY A 152 11.55 -2.85 -20.82
C GLY A 152 12.56 -1.85 -20.25
N GLY A 153 12.49 -1.54 -18.95
CA GLY A 153 13.35 -0.56 -18.28
C GLY A 153 12.97 0.91 -18.52
N GLU A 154 11.83 1.17 -19.16
CA GLU A 154 11.21 2.50 -19.22
C GLU A 154 10.14 2.62 -18.14
N TYR A 155 9.95 3.84 -17.61
CA TYR A 155 9.03 4.14 -16.51
C TYR A 155 7.73 4.74 -17.05
N TRP A 156 6.58 4.17 -16.68
CA TRP A 156 5.29 4.55 -17.31
C TRP A 156 4.18 4.90 -16.31
N GLY A 157 4.26 4.39 -15.09
CA GLY A 157 3.29 4.64 -14.02
C GLY A 157 3.97 4.93 -12.69
N CYS A 158 3.37 5.82 -11.88
CA CYS A 158 3.85 6.12 -10.55
C CYS A 158 2.68 6.28 -9.58
N PHE A 159 2.72 5.50 -8.51
CA PHE A 159 1.82 5.63 -7.37
C PHE A 159 2.59 6.15 -6.15
N ALA A 160 1.84 6.60 -5.16
CA ALA A 160 2.40 6.99 -3.87
C ALA A 160 1.77 6.16 -2.76
N ILE A 161 2.54 5.86 -1.73
CA ILE A 161 2.05 5.41 -0.43
C ILE A 161 2.63 6.33 0.63
N PHE A 162 1.86 6.63 1.68
CA PHE A 162 2.39 7.46 2.76
C PHE A 162 3.43 6.68 3.55
N PRO A 163 4.67 7.20 3.70
CA PRO A 163 5.72 6.51 4.45
C PRO A 163 5.33 6.28 5.91
N THR A 164 4.44 7.11 6.48
CA THR A 164 3.96 6.99 7.86
C THR A 164 2.96 5.86 8.08
N TRP A 165 2.48 5.19 7.02
CA TRP A 165 1.47 4.15 7.15
C TRP A 165 2.07 2.82 7.65
N PRO A 166 1.31 2.04 8.45
CA PRO A 166 1.82 0.81 9.06
C PRO A 166 2.36 -0.21 8.04
N TRP A 167 1.70 -0.35 6.89
CA TRP A 167 2.06 -1.31 5.84
C TRP A 167 3.42 -0.97 5.22
N PHE A 168 3.68 0.32 5.00
CA PHE A 168 4.98 0.79 4.51
C PHE A 168 6.09 0.59 5.54
N GLN A 169 5.81 0.94 6.81
CA GLN A 169 6.76 0.73 7.89
C GLN A 169 7.08 -0.77 8.10
N ASN A 170 6.08 -1.64 7.94
CA ASN A 170 6.28 -3.09 7.97
C ASN A 170 7.18 -3.59 6.84
N LEU A 171 7.02 -3.06 5.62
CA LEU A 171 7.89 -3.38 4.48
C LEU A 171 9.33 -2.91 4.75
N LEU A 172 9.51 -1.67 5.20
CA LEU A 172 10.82 -1.13 5.54
C LEU A 172 11.52 -1.97 6.63
N ASN A 173 10.79 -2.32 7.70
CA ASN A 173 11.34 -3.16 8.76
C ASN A 173 11.71 -4.55 8.25
N THR A 174 10.88 -5.15 7.39
CA THR A 174 11.19 -6.46 6.76
C THR A 174 12.47 -6.38 5.93
N VAL A 175 12.67 -5.31 5.18
CA VAL A 175 13.91 -5.08 4.41
C VAL A 175 15.12 -4.90 5.33
N ILE A 176 14.98 -4.15 6.44
CA ILE A 176 16.06 -3.98 7.42
C ILE A 176 16.41 -5.31 8.12
N GLU A 177 15.42 -6.13 8.42
CA GLU A 177 15.63 -7.45 9.03
C GLU A 177 16.38 -8.42 8.11
N LEU A 178 16.08 -8.40 6.80
CA LEU A 178 16.74 -9.25 5.80
C LEU A 178 18.23 -8.96 5.62
N ARG A 179 18.69 -7.80 6.11
CA ARG A 179 20.10 -7.43 6.11
C ARG A 179 20.91 -8.09 7.24
N LYS A 180 20.24 -8.53 8.31
CA LYS A 180 20.88 -9.09 9.52
C LYS A 180 21.20 -10.57 9.36
#